data_AF-A0A8H5W4C7-F1
#
_entry.id   AF-A0A8H5W4C7-F1
#
_cell.length_a   1.000
_cell.length_b   1.000
_cell.length_c   1.000
_cell.angle_alpha   90.00
_cell.angle_beta   90.00
_cell.angle_gamma   90.00
#
_symmetry.space_group_name_H-M   'P 1'
#
loop_
_entity.id
_entity.type
_entity.pdbx_description
1 polymer ?
#
loop_
_entity_poly.entity_id
_entity_poly.type
_entity_poly.pdbx_seq_one_letter_code
_entity_poly.pdbx_strand_id
1 'polypeptide(L)'
;MASSSTQKSLDHSSVDYVKIGPRRAHMKAFFLHLGLWNEEKVKIFREYGEEQSCEVVYTSGYHQINQVYFELMVDHLVWYNLLSDGNALGQGHDWPWAIEGVVDKSDMTNGASPFYREWRRKKVSAKVQEIITTGQILNLNDIHSYRDNIPADSHVECLFSGVSARLPHHRIHTLAIPEVQRYVVATLEGAFPSRTKFYTNDEILLRTKYKIVRGI
;
A
#
# COMPACT_ATOMS: atom_id res chain seq x y z
N MET A 1 -27.53 51.73 -5.67
CA MET A 1 -27.76 50.39 -6.21
C MET A 1 -26.40 49.75 -6.43
N ALA A 2 -25.98 48.88 -5.51
CA ALA A 2 -24.74 48.14 -5.65
C ALA A 2 -24.95 47.06 -6.72
N SER A 3 -24.15 47.11 -7.78
CA SER A 3 -24.11 46.08 -8.80
C SER A 3 -23.76 44.77 -8.10
N SER A 4 -24.68 43.81 -8.09
CA SER A 4 -24.36 42.44 -7.71
C SER A 4 -23.36 41.94 -8.74
N SER A 5 -22.07 41.99 -8.42
CA SER A 5 -21.07 41.25 -9.15
C SER A 5 -21.43 39.79 -8.97
N THR A 6 -22.20 39.25 -9.91
CA THR A 6 -22.53 37.84 -10.01
C THR A 6 -21.19 37.14 -10.08
N GLN A 7 -20.76 36.58 -8.95
CA GLN A 7 -19.56 35.77 -8.84
C GLN A 7 -19.73 34.69 -9.90
N LYS A 8 -18.98 34.81 -10.99
CA LYS A 8 -19.10 33.92 -12.14
C LYS A 8 -18.55 32.58 -11.66
N SER A 9 -19.43 31.78 -11.06
CA SER A 9 -19.16 30.41 -10.68
C SER A 9 -18.51 29.75 -11.90
N LEU A 10 -17.28 29.29 -11.72
CA LEU A 10 -16.58 28.55 -12.76
C LEU A 10 -17.35 27.26 -12.97
N ASP A 11 -17.98 27.13 -14.12
CA ASP A 11 -18.79 25.96 -14.45
C ASP A 11 -17.92 24.69 -14.40
N HIS A 12 -18.27 23.77 -13.50
CA HIS A 12 -17.59 22.48 -13.32
C HIS A 12 -18.15 21.39 -14.23
N SER A 13 -19.36 21.58 -14.79
CA SER A 13 -20.13 20.55 -15.48
C SER A 13 -19.57 20.20 -16.87
N SER A 14 -18.89 21.14 -17.50
CA SER A 14 -18.27 20.98 -18.82
C SER A 14 -16.87 20.34 -18.77
N VAL A 15 -16.34 20.07 -17.58
CA VAL A 15 -14.99 19.50 -17.41
C VAL A 15 -15.04 17.98 -17.50
N ASP A 16 -14.28 17.42 -18.44
CA ASP A 16 -13.96 15.99 -18.45
C ASP A 16 -13.00 15.67 -17.29
N TYR A 17 -13.58 15.51 -16.10
CA TYR A 17 -12.84 15.35 -14.87
C TYR A 17 -12.22 13.96 -14.73
N VAL A 18 -12.54 12.97 -15.58
CA VAL A 18 -11.80 11.69 -15.56
C VAL A 18 -10.44 11.82 -16.25
N LYS A 19 -10.23 12.86 -17.06
CA LYS A 19 -8.91 13.16 -17.62
C LYS A 19 -8.10 14.06 -16.68
N ILE A 20 -6.88 13.63 -16.38
CA ILE A 20 -5.95 14.32 -15.46
C ILE A 20 -5.69 15.77 -15.89
N GLY A 21 -5.36 15.98 -17.17
CA GLY A 21 -5.01 17.32 -17.69
C GLY A 21 -6.14 18.34 -17.56
N PRO A 22 -7.32 18.10 -18.18
CA PRO A 22 -8.48 18.99 -18.07
C PRO A 22 -8.89 19.27 -16.62
N ARG A 23 -8.93 18.23 -15.77
CA ARG A 23 -9.25 18.39 -14.35
C ARG A 23 -8.30 19.34 -13.64
N ARG A 24 -6.99 19.15 -13.78
CA ARG A 24 -5.98 20.00 -13.12
C ARG A 24 -5.94 21.41 -13.67
N ALA A 25 -6.16 21.59 -14.97
CA ALA A 25 -6.29 22.92 -15.57
C ALA A 25 -7.49 23.67 -14.99
N HIS A 26 -8.63 22.98 -14.81
CA HIS A 26 -9.81 23.56 -14.15
C HIS A 26 -9.53 23.92 -12.69
N MET A 27 -8.94 23.01 -11.91
CA MET A 27 -8.56 23.29 -10.52
C MET A 27 -7.67 24.54 -10.43
N LYS A 28 -6.67 24.65 -11.31
CA LYS A 28 -5.80 25.82 -11.36
C LYS A 28 -6.58 27.11 -11.65
N ALA A 29 -7.44 27.11 -12.66
CA ALA A 29 -8.28 28.27 -12.97
C ALA A 29 -9.21 28.65 -11.80
N PHE A 30 -9.80 27.65 -11.14
CA PHE A 30 -10.67 27.83 -9.98
C PHE A 30 -9.97 28.49 -8.80
N PHE A 31 -8.85 27.93 -8.37
CA PHE A 31 -8.11 28.48 -7.23
C PHE A 31 -7.40 29.80 -7.57
N LEU A 32 -7.04 30.05 -8.84
CA LEU A 32 -6.59 31.37 -9.28
C LEU A 32 -7.72 32.42 -9.13
N HIS A 33 -8.95 32.07 -9.52
CA HIS A 33 -10.10 32.95 -9.37
C HIS A 33 -10.41 33.29 -7.90
N LEU A 34 -10.22 32.32 -7.00
CA LEU A 34 -10.37 32.52 -5.55
C LEU A 34 -9.18 33.23 -4.89
N GLY A 35 -8.09 33.49 -5.62
CA GLY A 35 -6.87 34.05 -5.05
C GLY A 35 -6.11 33.08 -4.11
N LEU A 36 -6.40 31.78 -4.20
CA LEU A 36 -5.84 30.73 -3.35
C LEU A 36 -4.73 29.92 -4.04
N TRP A 37 -4.49 30.13 -5.33
CA TRP A 37 -3.48 29.40 -6.07
C TRP A 37 -2.06 29.86 -5.73
N ASN A 38 -1.26 28.93 -5.22
CA ASN A 38 0.18 29.10 -5.01
C ASN A 38 0.87 27.79 -5.43
N GLU A 39 1.80 27.87 -6.40
CA GLU A 39 2.45 26.68 -6.98
C GLU A 39 3.23 25.85 -5.94
N GLU A 40 3.86 26.50 -4.96
CA GLU A 40 4.61 25.81 -3.90
C GLU A 40 3.66 25.07 -2.95
N LYS A 41 2.56 25.71 -2.53
CA LYS A 41 1.54 25.05 -1.70
C LYS A 41 0.86 23.90 -2.44
N VAL A 42 0.52 24.09 -3.72
CA VAL A 42 -0.05 23.04 -4.57
C VAL A 42 0.89 21.84 -4.64
N LYS A 43 2.20 22.07 -4.79
CA LYS A 43 3.20 21.00 -4.79
C LYS A 43 3.22 20.25 -3.45
N ILE A 44 3.28 20.96 -2.32
CA ILE A 44 3.27 20.36 -0.98
C ILE A 44 2.00 19.51 -0.77
N PHE A 45 0.83 20.04 -1.12
CA PHE A 45 -0.42 19.30 -0.97
C PHE A 45 -0.54 18.12 -1.91
N ARG A 46 0.10 18.18 -3.09
CA ARG A 46 0.17 17.05 -4.00
C ARG A 46 1.04 15.93 -3.44
N GLU A 47 2.24 16.24 -2.96
CA GLU A 47 3.13 15.26 -2.31
C GLU A 47 2.44 14.61 -1.11
N TYR A 48 1.77 15.42 -0.28
CA TYR A 48 0.94 14.91 0.83
C TYR A 48 -0.21 14.02 0.32
N GLY A 49 -0.94 14.48 -0.71
CA GLY A 49 -2.07 13.75 -1.27
C GLY A 49 -1.69 12.41 -1.89
N GLU A 50 -0.53 12.34 -2.55
CA GLU A 50 0.08 11.11 -3.06
C GLU A 50 0.38 10.12 -1.94
N GLU A 51 1.04 10.57 -0.87
CA GLU A 51 1.36 9.73 0.29
C GLU A 51 0.08 9.21 0.99
N GLN A 52 -0.89 10.08 1.27
CA GLN A 52 -2.14 9.68 1.91
C GLN A 52 -2.97 8.74 1.03
N SER A 53 -2.99 8.96 -0.29
CA SER A 53 -3.69 8.06 -1.21
C SER A 53 -3.03 6.68 -1.21
N CYS A 54 -1.69 6.61 -1.22
CA CYS A 54 -0.98 5.36 -1.10
C CYS A 54 -1.34 4.61 0.20
N GLU A 55 -1.36 5.30 1.33
CA GLU A 55 -1.73 4.71 2.63
C GLU A 55 -3.16 4.14 2.63
N VAL A 56 -4.14 4.90 2.13
CA VAL A 56 -5.54 4.46 2.05
C VAL A 56 -5.68 3.21 1.17
N VAL A 57 -5.02 3.20 0.00
CA VAL A 57 -5.08 2.07 -0.93
C VAL A 57 -4.42 0.83 -0.32
N TYR A 58 -3.28 1.01 0.33
CA TYR A 58 -2.53 -0.07 0.97
C TYR A 58 -3.28 -0.68 2.15
N THR A 59 -3.80 0.14 3.06
CA THR A 59 -4.58 -0.31 4.22
C THR A 59 -5.89 -0.98 3.81
N SER A 60 -6.45 -0.62 2.66
CA SER A 60 -7.61 -1.29 2.05
C SER A 60 -7.28 -2.62 1.36
N GLY A 61 -6.00 -3.06 1.36
CA GLY A 61 -5.58 -4.37 0.84
C GLY A 61 -5.34 -4.44 -0.68
N TYR A 62 -5.40 -3.30 -1.39
CA TYR A 62 -5.21 -3.29 -2.84
C TYR A 62 -3.73 -3.40 -3.21
N HIS A 63 -3.41 -4.36 -4.07
CA HIS A 63 -2.05 -4.56 -4.59
C HIS A 63 -1.71 -3.60 -5.74
N GLN A 64 -2.73 -3.21 -6.49
CA GLN A 64 -2.68 -2.28 -7.61
C GLN A 64 -3.95 -1.42 -7.57
N ILE A 65 -3.86 -0.24 -8.17
CA ILE A 65 -4.99 0.67 -8.32
C ILE A 65 -4.95 1.31 -9.69
N ASN A 66 -6.12 1.57 -10.28
CA ASN A 66 -6.26 2.26 -11.54
C ASN A 66 -5.57 3.63 -11.47
N GLN A 67 -4.77 3.97 -12.47
CA GLN A 67 -4.01 5.23 -12.48
C GLN A 67 -4.93 6.46 -12.46
N VAL A 68 -6.02 6.46 -13.21
CA VAL A 68 -6.96 7.58 -13.24
C VAL A 68 -7.65 7.76 -11.89
N TYR A 69 -8.08 6.67 -11.27
CA TYR A 69 -8.68 6.70 -9.94
C TYR A 69 -7.71 7.22 -8.87
N PHE A 70 -6.45 6.75 -8.90
CA PHE A 70 -5.41 7.22 -7.99
C PHE A 70 -5.22 8.74 -8.10
N GLU A 71 -5.10 9.27 -9.32
CA GLU A 71 -4.91 10.70 -9.54
C GLU A 71 -6.16 11.52 -9.16
N LEU A 72 -7.36 10.94 -9.25
CA LEU A 72 -8.59 11.55 -8.72
C LEU A 72 -8.54 11.69 -7.20
N MET A 73 -8.09 10.66 -6.47
CA MET A 73 -7.92 10.73 -5.02
C MET A 73 -6.92 11.83 -4.63
N VAL A 74 -5.78 11.89 -5.32
CA VAL A 74 -4.75 12.91 -5.07
C VAL A 74 -5.31 14.31 -5.33
N ASP A 75 -5.95 14.53 -6.48
CA ASP A 75 -6.49 15.85 -6.84
C ASP A 75 -7.63 16.28 -5.89
N HIS A 76 -8.43 15.33 -5.40
CA HIS A 76 -9.45 15.57 -4.37
C HIS A 76 -8.85 16.06 -3.05
N LEU A 77 -7.75 15.43 -2.60
CA LEU A 77 -7.02 15.87 -1.40
C LEU A 77 -6.38 17.26 -1.61
N VAL A 78 -5.80 17.51 -2.78
CA VAL A 78 -5.25 18.85 -3.10
C VAL A 78 -6.34 19.91 -3.05
N TRP A 79 -7.53 19.63 -3.59
CA TRP A 79 -8.66 20.54 -3.55
C TRP A 79 -9.04 20.95 -2.13
N TYR A 80 -9.26 19.97 -1.25
CA TYR A 80 -9.66 20.26 0.13
C TYR A 80 -8.56 20.95 0.92
N ASN A 81 -7.29 20.58 0.73
CA ASN A 81 -6.19 21.23 1.44
C ASN A 81 -6.01 22.69 1.02
N LEU A 82 -6.18 23.02 -0.26
CA LEU A 82 -6.15 24.42 -0.73
C LEU A 82 -7.30 25.25 -0.13
N LEU A 83 -8.50 24.70 -0.06
CA LEU A 83 -9.63 25.37 0.61
C LEU A 83 -9.40 25.51 2.10
N SER A 84 -8.84 24.50 2.76
CA SER A 84 -8.56 24.53 4.19
C SER A 84 -7.56 25.62 4.54
N ASP A 85 -6.46 25.68 3.79
CA ASP A 85 -5.40 26.68 3.95
C ASP A 85 -5.90 28.10 3.65
N GLY A 86 -6.80 28.23 2.67
CA GLY A 86 -7.48 29.48 2.34
C GLY A 86 -8.64 29.87 3.27
N ASN A 87 -8.92 29.08 4.32
CA ASN A 87 -10.10 29.23 5.20
C ASN A 87 -11.43 29.32 4.42
N ALA A 88 -11.53 28.59 3.31
CA ALA A 88 -12.64 28.58 2.36
C ALA A 88 -13.46 27.28 2.38
N LEU A 89 -13.13 26.34 3.27
CA LEU A 89 -13.92 25.12 3.49
C LEU A 89 -15.33 25.45 3.98
N GLY A 90 -16.33 24.71 3.49
CA GLY A 90 -17.74 24.90 3.86
C GLY A 90 -18.39 26.15 3.27
N GLN A 91 -17.67 26.93 2.43
CA GLN A 91 -18.21 28.11 1.74
C GLN A 91 -18.88 27.76 0.39
N GLY A 92 -19.28 26.50 0.20
CA GLY A 92 -19.90 26.03 -1.05
C GLY A 92 -18.90 25.79 -2.19
N HIS A 93 -17.61 25.68 -1.88
CA HIS A 93 -16.54 25.36 -2.83
C HIS A 93 -16.18 23.87 -2.81
N ASP A 94 -17.10 23.00 -2.38
CA ASP A 94 -16.82 21.57 -2.26
C ASP A 94 -16.41 20.93 -3.58
N TRP A 95 -15.78 19.76 -3.48
CA TRP A 95 -15.37 19.02 -4.66
C TRP A 95 -16.58 18.73 -5.56
N PRO A 96 -16.55 19.18 -6.84
CA PRO A 96 -17.75 19.29 -7.65
C PRO A 96 -18.16 17.98 -8.35
N TRP A 97 -17.35 16.92 -8.26
CA TRP A 97 -17.54 15.69 -9.04
C TRP A 97 -17.72 14.45 -8.16
N ALA A 98 -18.67 13.59 -8.50
CA ALA A 98 -18.79 12.29 -7.83
C ALA A 98 -17.59 11.40 -8.22
N ILE A 99 -16.87 10.92 -7.20
CA ILE A 99 -15.74 9.99 -7.38
C ILE A 99 -16.26 8.55 -7.48
N GLU A 100 -17.35 8.24 -6.77
CA GLU A 100 -17.91 6.89 -6.70
C GLU A 100 -18.59 6.47 -8.01
N GLY A 101 -18.27 5.27 -8.50
CA GLY A 101 -18.93 4.65 -9.65
C GLY A 101 -18.49 5.13 -11.03
N VAL A 102 -17.68 6.20 -11.11
CA VAL A 102 -17.28 6.80 -12.40
C VAL A 102 -16.01 6.17 -12.96
N VAL A 103 -15.06 5.85 -12.07
CA VAL A 103 -13.85 5.08 -12.41
C VAL A 103 -13.77 3.94 -11.42
N ASP A 104 -13.74 2.70 -11.91
CA ASP A 104 -13.48 1.56 -11.03
C ASP A 104 -12.00 1.55 -10.64
N LYS A 105 -11.74 1.65 -9.34
CA LYS A 105 -10.39 1.59 -8.76
C LYS A 105 -9.65 0.29 -9.06
N SER A 106 -10.37 -0.79 -9.35
CA SER A 106 -9.84 -2.13 -9.64
C SER A 106 -9.77 -2.47 -11.13
N ASP A 107 -10.38 -1.66 -12.00
CA ASP A 107 -10.26 -1.84 -13.45
C ASP A 107 -8.89 -1.36 -13.94
N MET A 108 -8.07 -2.28 -14.45
CA MET A 108 -6.72 -1.96 -14.94
C MET A 108 -6.67 -1.67 -16.45
N THR A 109 -7.81 -1.52 -17.13
CA THR A 109 -7.87 -1.26 -18.59
C THR A 109 -7.08 -0.01 -18.98
N ASN A 110 -7.09 1.02 -18.13
CA ASN A 110 -6.33 2.27 -18.30
C ASN A 110 -4.95 2.25 -17.62
N GLY A 111 -4.50 1.08 -17.16
CA GLY A 111 -3.23 0.88 -16.49
C GLY A 111 -3.27 1.08 -14.98
N ALA A 112 -2.40 0.33 -14.29
CA ALA A 112 -2.17 0.46 -12.86
C ALA A 112 -1.22 1.64 -12.55
N SER A 113 -1.46 2.33 -11.44
CA SER A 113 -0.65 3.46 -11.01
C SER A 113 0.82 3.07 -10.81
N PRO A 114 1.78 3.70 -11.52
CA PRO A 114 3.19 3.45 -11.33
C PRO A 114 3.69 4.02 -9.99
N PHE A 115 3.15 5.17 -9.56
CA PHE A 115 3.51 5.80 -8.30
C PHE A 115 3.17 4.89 -7.11
N TYR A 116 1.91 4.43 -7.02
CA TYR A 116 1.50 3.53 -5.94
C TYR A 116 2.30 2.22 -5.96
N ARG A 117 2.58 1.68 -7.14
CA ARG A 117 3.39 0.45 -7.29
C ARG A 117 4.79 0.62 -6.71
N GLU A 118 5.46 1.73 -7.03
CA GLU A 118 6.79 2.00 -6.52
C GLU A 118 6.78 2.26 -5.01
N TRP A 119 5.83 3.07 -4.54
CA TRP A 119 5.64 3.37 -3.13
C TRP A 119 5.42 2.09 -2.32
N ARG A 120 4.51 1.22 -2.77
CA ARG A 120 4.21 -0.07 -2.11
C ARG A 120 5.45 -0.95 -2.05
N ARG A 121 6.23 -1.03 -3.13
CA ARG A 121 7.50 -1.77 -3.15
C ARG A 121 8.46 -1.25 -2.07
N LYS A 122 8.69 0.07 -2.01
CA LYS A 122 9.55 0.69 -0.99
C LYS A 122 9.06 0.41 0.42
N LYS A 123 7.75 0.53 0.67
CA LYS A 123 7.14 0.28 1.98
C LYS A 123 7.29 -1.19 2.42
N VAL A 124 7.04 -2.13 1.52
CA VAL A 124 7.20 -3.57 1.82
C VAL A 124 8.68 -3.91 2.03
N SER A 125 9.59 -3.40 1.20
CA SER A 125 11.04 -3.57 1.41
C SER A 125 11.49 -3.04 2.77
N ALA A 126 11.04 -1.86 3.18
CA ALA A 126 11.35 -1.29 4.49
C ALA A 126 10.82 -2.16 5.63
N LYS A 127 9.59 -2.67 5.50
CA LYS A 127 9.00 -3.57 6.50
C LYS A 127 9.78 -4.88 6.64
N VAL A 128 10.24 -5.44 5.53
CA VAL A 128 11.10 -6.64 5.55
C VAL A 128 12.43 -6.35 6.25
N GLN A 129 13.05 -5.19 6.02
CA GLN A 129 14.28 -4.82 6.74
C GLN A 129 14.04 -4.66 8.25
N GLU A 130 12.91 -4.08 8.65
CA GLU A 130 12.52 -3.98 10.05
C GLU A 130 12.34 -5.38 10.68
N ILE A 131 11.65 -6.29 10.01
CA ILE A 131 11.45 -7.69 10.44
C ILE A 131 12.81 -8.38 10.65
N ILE A 132 13.73 -8.24 9.70
CA ILE A 132 15.07 -8.83 9.77
C ILE A 132 15.85 -8.24 10.96
N THR A 133 15.83 -6.92 11.10
CA THR A 133 16.60 -6.19 12.12
C THR A 133 16.10 -6.48 13.54
N THR A 134 14.78 -6.53 13.72
CA THR A 134 14.14 -6.82 15.01
C THR A 134 14.13 -8.33 15.31
N GLY A 135 14.38 -9.17 14.31
CA GLY A 135 14.25 -10.61 14.43
C GLY A 135 12.82 -11.06 14.69
N GLN A 136 11.84 -10.33 14.15
CA GLN A 136 10.42 -10.61 14.34
C GLN A 136 10.08 -12.04 13.92
N ILE A 137 9.31 -12.72 14.76
CA ILE A 137 8.83 -14.08 14.51
C ILE A 137 7.59 -14.02 13.61
N LEU A 138 7.65 -14.77 12.52
CA LEU A 138 6.62 -14.85 11.48
C LEU A 138 5.95 -16.21 11.45
N ASN A 139 4.75 -16.27 10.86
CA ASN A 139 4.15 -17.51 10.38
C ASN A 139 4.44 -17.72 8.88
N LEU A 140 4.01 -18.87 8.33
CA LEU A 140 4.28 -19.20 6.92
C LEU A 140 3.58 -18.25 5.94
N ASN A 141 2.36 -17.80 6.25
CA ASN A 141 1.60 -16.86 5.42
C ASN A 141 2.30 -15.49 5.37
N ASP A 142 2.84 -15.03 6.49
CA ASP A 142 3.59 -13.77 6.55
C ASP A 142 4.83 -13.86 5.64
N ILE A 143 5.61 -14.95 5.72
CA ILE A 143 6.76 -15.16 4.82
C ILE A 143 6.32 -15.16 3.36
N HIS A 144 5.22 -15.85 3.06
CA HIS A 144 4.68 -15.89 1.70
C HIS A 144 4.36 -14.50 1.18
N SER A 145 3.78 -13.63 2.01
CA SER A 145 3.44 -12.26 1.63
C SER A 145 4.66 -11.38 1.32
N TYR A 146 5.82 -11.69 1.92
CA TYR A 146 7.05 -10.92 1.77
C TYR A 146 8.05 -11.50 0.76
N ARG A 147 7.81 -12.72 0.25
CA ARG A 147 8.80 -13.50 -0.50
C ARG A 147 9.56 -12.73 -1.59
N ASP A 148 8.86 -11.89 -2.35
CA ASP A 148 9.43 -11.16 -3.49
C ASP A 148 10.29 -9.95 -3.05
N ASN A 149 10.28 -9.61 -1.75
CA ASN A 149 10.99 -8.48 -1.16
C ASN A 149 12.04 -8.91 -0.12
N ILE A 150 12.18 -10.22 0.13
CA ILE A 150 13.24 -10.74 0.99
C ILE A 150 14.56 -10.65 0.21
N PRO A 151 15.62 -10.03 0.80
CA PRO A 151 16.91 -9.94 0.15
C PRO A 151 17.49 -11.32 -0.20
N ALA A 152 18.16 -11.43 -1.34
CA ALA A 152 18.70 -12.70 -1.85
C ALA A 152 19.73 -13.35 -0.91
N ASP A 153 20.41 -12.56 -0.08
CA ASP A 153 21.37 -12.99 0.93
C ASP A 153 20.71 -13.36 2.27
N SER A 154 19.38 -13.33 2.39
CA SER A 154 18.69 -13.69 3.62
C SER A 154 18.34 -15.18 3.69
N HIS A 155 18.26 -15.72 4.91
CA HIS A 155 17.83 -17.07 5.20
C HIS A 155 16.55 -17.08 6.03
N VAL A 156 15.77 -18.14 5.90
CA VAL A 156 14.65 -18.43 6.79
C VAL A 156 15.10 -19.47 7.82
N GLU A 157 15.05 -19.11 9.09
CA GLU A 157 15.24 -20.00 10.23
C GLU A 157 13.89 -20.51 10.71
N CYS A 158 13.74 -21.84 10.81
CA CYS A 158 12.55 -22.48 11.36
C CYS A 158 12.67 -22.63 12.88
N LEU A 159 11.69 -22.08 13.59
CA LEU A 159 11.57 -22.11 15.05
C LEU A 159 10.43 -23.09 15.42
N PHE A 160 10.81 -24.26 15.92
CA PHE A 160 9.87 -25.28 16.33
C PHE A 160 9.44 -25.05 17.78
N SER A 161 8.16 -24.74 18.00
CA SER A 161 7.60 -24.55 19.34
C SER A 161 7.25 -25.90 19.97
N GLY A 162 8.20 -26.53 20.67
CA GLY A 162 7.92 -27.76 21.40
C GLY A 162 9.09 -28.32 22.21
N VAL A 163 9.14 -27.96 23.50
CA VAL A 163 9.76 -28.62 24.69
C VAL A 163 10.98 -29.56 24.53
N SER A 164 11.79 -29.44 23.49
CA SER A 164 13.08 -30.12 23.43
C SER A 164 14.08 -29.23 22.74
N ALA A 165 15.04 -28.74 23.53
CA ALA A 165 16.07 -27.77 23.18
C ALA A 165 17.12 -28.30 22.18
N ARG A 166 16.73 -29.07 21.16
CA ARG A 166 17.68 -29.78 20.26
C ARG A 166 17.23 -29.93 18.81
N LEU A 167 16.34 -29.08 18.30
CA LEU A 167 16.25 -28.94 16.84
C LEU A 167 17.36 -27.98 16.40
N PRO A 168 18.29 -28.38 15.52
CA PRO A 168 19.32 -27.46 15.05
C PRO A 168 18.63 -26.28 14.36
N HIS A 169 19.18 -25.08 14.54
CA HIS A 169 18.76 -23.93 13.74
C HIS A 169 19.16 -24.24 12.30
N HIS A 170 18.20 -24.65 11.48
CA HIS A 170 18.45 -24.96 10.09
C HIS A 170 18.11 -23.73 9.25
N ARG A 171 19.14 -23.24 8.55
CA ARG A 171 19.03 -22.13 7.61
C ARG A 171 18.64 -22.69 6.25
N ILE A 172 17.50 -22.24 5.75
CA ILE A 172 17.07 -22.58 4.39
C ILE A 172 17.58 -21.46 3.48
N HIS A 173 18.52 -21.81 2.59
CA HIS A 173 19.17 -20.90 1.65
C HIS A 173 18.26 -20.45 0.51
N THR A 174 17.14 -21.14 0.32
CA THR A 174 16.19 -20.94 -0.77
C THR A 174 14.83 -20.55 -0.21
N LEU A 175 14.33 -19.38 -0.62
CA LEU A 175 12.97 -18.92 -0.29
C LEU A 175 11.87 -19.67 -1.08
N ALA A 176 12.19 -20.86 -1.59
CA ALA A 176 11.20 -21.71 -2.23
C ALA A 176 10.30 -22.28 -1.13
N ILE A 177 9.12 -21.69 -0.96
CA ILE A 177 8.13 -22.11 0.03
C ILE A 177 7.80 -23.61 -0.01
N PRO A 178 7.71 -24.26 -1.19
CA PRO A 178 7.56 -25.71 -1.26
C PRO A 178 8.73 -26.47 -0.60
N GLU A 179 9.95 -25.95 -0.68
CA GLU A 179 11.12 -26.53 -0.03
C GLU A 179 11.08 -26.32 1.48
N VAL A 180 10.66 -25.13 1.95
CA VAL A 180 10.43 -24.85 3.37
C VAL A 180 9.37 -25.80 3.94
N GLN A 181 8.25 -26.00 3.24
CA GLN A 181 7.18 -26.90 3.66
C GLN A 181 7.67 -28.35 3.74
N ARG A 182 8.32 -28.85 2.67
CA ARG A 182 8.90 -30.21 2.64
C ARG A 182 9.92 -30.41 3.74
N TYR A 183 10.78 -29.42 3.97
CA TYR A 183 11.80 -29.45 5.00
C TYR A 183 11.20 -29.55 6.40
N VAL A 184 10.20 -28.71 6.72
CA VAL A 184 9.54 -28.70 8.03
C VAL A 184 8.85 -30.05 8.30
N VAL A 185 8.10 -30.58 7.33
CA VAL A 185 7.41 -31.87 7.45
C VAL A 185 8.42 -33.01 7.65
N ALA A 186 9.42 -33.13 6.77
CA ALA A 186 10.42 -34.19 6.85
C ALA A 186 11.24 -34.14 8.14
N THR A 187 11.61 -32.95 8.60
CA THR A 187 12.37 -32.76 9.85
C THR A 187 11.57 -33.23 11.06
N LEU A 188 10.28 -32.89 11.13
CA LEU A 188 9.43 -33.32 12.25
C LEU A 188 9.09 -34.80 12.20
N GLU A 189 8.86 -35.37 11.02
CA GLU A 189 8.66 -36.81 10.84
C GLU A 189 9.89 -37.61 11.29
N GLY A 190 11.08 -37.14 10.94
CA GLY A 190 12.34 -37.79 11.34
C GLY A 190 12.69 -37.61 12.82
N ALA A 191 12.50 -36.42 13.39
CA ALA A 191 12.89 -36.12 14.77
C ALA A 191 11.85 -36.56 15.82
N PHE A 192 10.56 -36.55 15.47
CA PHE A 192 9.46 -36.86 16.39
C PHE A 192 8.33 -37.69 15.73
N PRO A 193 8.63 -38.91 15.25
CA PRO A 193 7.66 -39.75 14.53
C PRO A 193 6.41 -40.12 15.34
N SER A 194 6.48 -40.07 16.67
CA SER A 194 5.31 -40.28 17.54
C SER A 194 4.43 -39.05 17.68
N ARG A 195 4.96 -37.83 17.54
CA ARG A 195 4.18 -36.58 17.64
C ARG A 195 3.58 -36.16 16.31
N THR A 196 4.25 -36.41 15.18
CA THR A 196 3.69 -36.14 13.84
C THR A 196 2.48 -36.99 13.52
N LYS A 197 2.33 -38.18 14.12
CA LYS A 197 1.12 -39.00 13.98
C LYS A 197 -0.17 -38.34 14.51
N PHE A 198 -0.05 -37.30 15.33
CA PHE A 198 -1.18 -36.58 15.90
C PHE A 198 -1.52 -35.28 15.16
N TYR A 199 -0.71 -34.87 14.17
CA TYR A 199 -0.90 -33.63 13.44
C TYR A 199 -0.78 -33.86 11.93
N THR A 200 -1.69 -33.26 11.17
CA THR A 200 -1.56 -33.15 9.72
C THR A 200 -0.39 -32.24 9.33
N ASN A 201 0.09 -32.35 8.09
CA ASN A 201 1.14 -31.47 7.56
C ASN A 201 0.76 -29.98 7.67
N ASP A 202 -0.51 -29.65 7.46
CA ASP A 202 -1.00 -28.28 7.55
C ASP A 202 -0.97 -27.77 9.01
N GLU A 203 -1.33 -28.60 9.97
CA GLU A 203 -1.25 -28.26 11.40
C GLU A 203 0.19 -28.04 11.87
N ILE A 204 1.13 -28.83 11.33
CA ILE A 204 2.56 -28.67 11.56
C ILE A 204 3.05 -27.31 11.02
N LEU A 205 2.66 -26.95 9.80
CA LEU A 205 3.07 -25.69 9.16
C LEU A 205 2.48 -24.47 9.87
N LEU A 206 1.24 -24.55 10.36
CA LEU A 206 0.57 -23.50 11.13
C LEU A 206 1.23 -23.25 12.50
N ARG A 207 1.76 -24.31 13.14
CA ARG A 207 2.41 -24.23 14.44
C ARG A 207 3.89 -23.87 14.36
N THR A 208 4.51 -24.04 13.19
CA THR A 208 5.90 -23.66 12.96
C THR A 208 6.02 -22.14 12.88
N LYS A 209 7.02 -21.62 13.60
CA LYS A 209 7.36 -20.20 13.60
C LYS A 209 8.62 -20.01 12.80
N TYR A 210 8.82 -18.82 12.26
CA TYR A 210 9.95 -18.56 11.38
C TYR A 210 10.59 -17.22 11.71
N LYS A 211 11.87 -17.09 11.36
CA LYS A 211 12.63 -15.84 11.47
C LYS A 211 13.42 -15.63 10.19
N ILE A 212 13.45 -14.40 9.69
CA ILE A 212 14.31 -14.04 8.56
C ILE A 212 15.61 -13.48 9.13
N VAL A 213 16.75 -14.01 8.69
CA VAL A 213 18.08 -13.58 9.13
C VAL A 213 18.96 -13.25 7.93
N ARG A 214 19.88 -12.29 8.07
CA ARG A 214 20.91 -12.05 7.04
C ARG A 214 21.90 -13.21 7.02
N GLY A 215 22.29 -13.65 5.83
CA GLY A 215 23.40 -14.55 5.62
C GLY A 215 24.69 -13.89 6.08
N ILE A 216 25.49 -14.66 6.84
CA ILE A 216 26.87 -14.32 7.20
C ILE A 216 27.76 -15.10 6.23
#